data_AF-A0AAJ3K481-F1
#
_entry.id   AF-A0AAJ3K481-F1
#
_cell.length_a   1.000
_cell.length_b   1.000
_cell.length_c   1.000
_cell.angle_alpha   90.00
_cell.angle_beta   90.00
_cell.angle_gamma   90.00
#
_symmetry.space_group_name_H-M   'P 1'
#
loop_
_entity.id
_entity.type
_entity.pdbx_description
1 polymer ?
#
loop_
_entity_poly.entity_id
_entity_poly.type
_entity_poly.pdbx_seq_one_letter_code
_entity_poly.pdbx_strand_id
1 'polypeptide(L)'
;MFIELPNIDEEIYPIGGFNKPEDFFQFFIFEKNSALLDEPLWNSAKRKEWVNNSPDLQQFPFTTQYIKEEKSVELSDVAQELSTVNFILPVEQVLFHQGDLPPSIPLNKEAIGKEFKLLEIFSTTLDPYIANVHEDSDVHWCIRIKGDNIRCYPIPEQDCNEYEVIILGSPKARIVDIVQKERNPYYVGVEYRGCFKTLVFLELY
;
A
#
# COMPACT_ATOMS: atom_id res chain seq x y z
N MET A 1 -17.74 -18.23 2.06
CA MET A 1 -18.42 -16.93 1.86
C MET A 1 -17.36 -15.88 2.11
N PHE A 2 -17.16 -14.96 1.16
CA PHE A 2 -16.20 -13.87 1.34
C PHE A 2 -16.81 -12.75 2.18
N ILE A 3 -15.98 -12.07 2.96
CA ILE A 3 -16.31 -10.91 3.79
C ILE A 3 -15.70 -9.69 3.09
N GLU A 4 -16.54 -8.81 2.59
CA GLU A 4 -16.10 -7.55 2.03
C GLU A 4 -15.77 -6.56 3.15
N LEU A 5 -14.57 -5.99 3.10
CA LEU A 5 -14.17 -4.93 4.02
C LEU A 5 -14.80 -3.60 3.58
N PRO A 6 -15.10 -2.68 4.51
CA PRO A 6 -15.67 -1.39 4.14
C PRO A 6 -14.63 -0.49 3.47
N ASN A 7 -15.03 0.32 2.50
CA ASN A 7 -14.15 1.36 1.94
C ASN A 7 -14.09 2.50 2.96
N ILE A 8 -12.89 2.80 3.46
CA ILE A 8 -12.70 3.81 4.52
C ILE A 8 -12.16 5.13 3.99
N ASP A 9 -11.76 5.21 2.73
CA ASP A 9 -11.19 6.44 2.17
C ASP A 9 -12.23 7.57 2.13
N GLU A 10 -13.49 7.24 1.82
CA GLU A 10 -14.61 8.19 1.84
C GLU A 10 -14.94 8.71 3.24
N GLU A 11 -14.61 7.95 4.28
CA GLU A 11 -14.83 8.35 5.68
C GLU A 11 -13.67 9.19 6.24
N ILE A 12 -12.48 9.05 5.65
CA ILE A 12 -11.24 9.69 6.12
C ILE A 12 -11.00 11.01 5.38
N TYR A 13 -11.28 11.05 4.08
CA TYR A 13 -11.09 12.23 3.25
C TYR A 13 -12.40 13.03 3.19
N PRO A 14 -12.35 14.38 3.31
CA PRO A 14 -11.16 15.21 3.18
C PRO A 14 -10.31 15.32 4.46
N ILE A 15 -8.99 15.38 4.27
CA ILE A 15 -7.99 15.57 5.33
C ILE A 15 -6.93 16.58 4.88
N GLY A 16 -6.59 17.56 5.73
CA GLY A 16 -5.51 18.50 5.42
C GLY A 16 -5.70 19.32 4.13
N GLY A 17 -6.94 19.45 3.63
CA GLY A 17 -7.26 20.10 2.35
C GLY A 17 -7.22 19.20 1.12
N PHE A 18 -6.93 17.90 1.30
CA PHE A 18 -6.95 16.90 0.24
C PHE A 18 -8.28 16.14 0.25
N ASN A 19 -8.93 16.05 -0.90
CA ASN A 19 -10.21 15.34 -1.05
C ASN A 19 -10.03 13.86 -1.41
N LYS A 20 -8.81 13.46 -1.79
CA LYS A 20 -8.52 12.12 -2.30
C LYS A 20 -7.20 11.60 -1.74
N PRO A 21 -7.07 10.28 -1.50
CA PRO A 21 -5.82 9.67 -1.05
C PRO A 21 -4.66 9.88 -2.03
N GLU A 22 -4.92 9.86 -3.34
CA GLU A 22 -3.88 10.03 -4.37
C GLU A 22 -3.24 11.42 -4.32
N ASP A 23 -4.07 12.46 -4.15
CA ASP A 23 -3.60 13.85 -4.09
C ASP A 23 -2.76 14.06 -2.82
N PHE A 24 -3.23 13.51 -1.70
CA PHE A 24 -2.49 13.51 -0.44
C PHE A 24 -1.15 12.80 -0.59
N PHE A 25 -1.14 11.58 -1.13
CA PHE A 25 0.09 10.79 -1.26
C PHE A 25 1.08 11.43 -2.22
N GLN A 26 0.62 11.98 -3.35
CA GLN A 26 1.49 12.72 -4.27
C GLN A 26 2.14 13.93 -3.58
N PHE A 27 1.36 14.72 -2.84
CA PHE A 27 1.92 15.81 -2.04
C PHE A 27 2.89 15.28 -0.98
N PHE A 28 2.53 14.18 -0.33
CA PHE A 28 3.32 13.56 0.71
C PHE A 28 4.66 13.02 0.20
N ILE A 29 4.75 12.52 -1.03
CA ILE A 29 6.01 12.02 -1.63
C ILE A 29 6.90 13.14 -2.15
N PHE A 30 6.32 14.19 -2.73
CA PHE A 30 7.10 15.21 -3.44
C PHE A 30 7.31 16.50 -2.65
N GLU A 31 6.39 16.90 -1.78
CA GLU A 31 6.39 18.24 -1.19
C GLU A 31 6.75 18.22 0.29
N LYS A 32 6.12 17.35 1.09
CA LYS A 32 6.33 17.34 2.54
C LYS A 32 5.97 16.02 3.20
N ASN A 33 6.90 15.47 3.97
CA ASN A 33 6.65 14.40 4.93
C ASN A 33 6.81 14.93 6.34
N SER A 34 5.71 14.99 7.07
CA SER A 34 5.75 15.24 8.49
C SER A 34 4.71 14.40 9.19
N ALA A 35 5.07 13.84 10.34
CA ALA A 35 4.14 13.13 11.21
C ALA A 35 2.87 13.94 11.52
N LEU A 36 2.94 15.28 11.56
CA LEU A 36 1.77 16.15 11.75
C LEU A 36 0.75 16.10 10.58
N LEU A 37 1.20 15.84 9.35
CA LEU A 37 0.30 15.69 8.21
C LEU A 37 -0.40 14.33 8.23
N ASP A 38 0.30 13.32 8.74
CA ASP A 38 -0.18 11.95 8.83
C ASP A 38 -0.94 11.65 10.14
N GLU A 39 -0.78 12.49 11.17
CA GLU A 39 -1.38 12.30 12.50
C GLU A 39 -2.89 11.99 12.48
N PRO A 40 -3.74 12.64 11.65
CA PRO A 40 -5.16 12.29 11.64
C PRO A 40 -5.43 10.95 10.92
N LEU A 41 -4.56 10.53 10.00
CA LEU A 41 -4.58 9.21 9.39
C LEU A 41 -4.19 8.13 10.41
N TRP A 42 -3.05 8.33 11.08
CA TRP A 42 -2.55 7.45 12.14
C TRP A 42 -3.53 7.27 13.31
N ASN A 43 -4.27 8.32 13.66
CA ASN A 43 -5.24 8.28 14.76
C ASN A 43 -6.66 7.93 14.29
N SER A 44 -6.86 7.57 13.02
CA SER A 44 -8.18 7.23 12.49
C SER A 44 -8.75 5.98 13.16
N ALA A 45 -9.80 6.16 13.96
CA ALA A 45 -10.54 5.06 14.58
C ALA A 45 -11.05 4.07 13.52
N LYS A 46 -11.41 4.57 12.33
CA LYS A 46 -11.89 3.75 11.21
C LYS A 46 -10.80 2.84 10.64
N ARG A 47 -9.57 3.33 10.48
CA ARG A 47 -8.43 2.49 10.05
C ARG A 47 -8.14 1.40 11.07
N LYS A 48 -8.11 1.76 12.36
CA LYS A 48 -7.88 0.81 13.45
C LYS A 48 -8.95 -0.26 13.51
N GLU A 49 -10.22 0.12 13.39
CA GLU A 49 -11.34 -0.84 13.31
C GLU A 49 -11.23 -1.73 12.08
N TRP A 50 -10.84 -1.18 10.94
CA TRP A 50 -10.68 -1.92 9.69
C TRP A 50 -9.69 -3.07 9.80
N VAL A 51 -8.49 -2.82 10.35
CA VAL A 51 -7.45 -3.85 10.49
C VAL A 51 -7.75 -4.85 11.61
N ASN A 52 -8.37 -4.41 12.71
CA ASN A 52 -8.62 -5.26 13.89
C ASN A 52 -9.82 -6.22 13.72
N ASN A 53 -10.57 -6.12 12.61
CA ASN A 53 -11.58 -7.11 12.25
C ASN A 53 -10.99 -8.40 11.61
N SER A 54 -9.67 -8.52 11.56
CA SER A 54 -8.97 -9.65 10.96
C SER A 54 -8.62 -10.74 11.98
N PRO A 55 -8.48 -12.01 11.53
CA PRO A 55 -8.04 -13.10 12.39
C PRO A 55 -6.69 -12.79 13.03
N ASP A 56 -6.48 -13.34 14.22
CA ASP A 56 -5.24 -13.17 14.99
C ASP A 56 -4.05 -13.73 14.20
N LEU A 57 -3.00 -12.91 14.05
CA LEU A 57 -1.77 -13.27 13.34
C LEU A 57 -1.08 -14.50 13.94
N GLN A 58 -1.29 -14.80 15.23
CA GLN A 58 -0.76 -16.00 15.89
C GLN A 58 -1.25 -17.32 15.27
N GLN A 59 -2.35 -17.29 14.51
CA GLN A 59 -2.85 -18.45 13.76
C GLN A 59 -2.04 -18.73 12.49
N PHE A 60 -1.16 -17.80 12.10
CA PHE A 60 -0.44 -17.78 10.84
C PHE A 60 1.09 -17.64 11.06
N PRO A 61 1.78 -18.69 11.53
CA PRO A 61 3.21 -18.64 11.85
C PRO A 61 4.11 -18.31 10.65
N PHE A 62 3.80 -18.76 9.43
CA PHE A 62 4.62 -18.42 8.26
C PHE A 62 4.45 -16.95 7.88
N THR A 63 3.22 -16.46 7.90
CA THR A 63 2.89 -15.04 7.69
C THR A 63 3.57 -14.16 8.74
N THR A 64 3.56 -14.59 10.00
CA THR A 64 4.27 -13.91 11.09
C THR A 64 5.77 -13.80 10.84
N GLN A 65 6.40 -14.85 10.31
CA GLN A 65 7.83 -14.84 9.99
C GLN A 65 8.10 -13.92 8.79
N TYR A 66 7.29 -14.03 7.73
CA TYR A 66 7.35 -13.17 6.54
C TYR A 66 7.30 -11.67 6.88
N ILE A 67 6.35 -11.25 7.73
CA ILE A 67 6.22 -9.83 8.12
C ILE A 67 7.47 -9.33 8.87
N LYS A 68 8.09 -10.19 9.69
CA LYS A 68 9.30 -9.83 10.43
C LYS A 68 10.55 -9.79 9.54
N GLU A 69 10.62 -10.68 8.56
CA GLU A 69 11.71 -10.80 7.62
C GLU A 69 11.18 -11.38 6.30
N GLU A 70 11.01 -10.54 5.28
CA GLU A 70 10.35 -10.89 4.02
C GLU A 70 10.93 -12.15 3.33
N LYS A 71 12.22 -12.44 3.57
CA LYS A 71 12.97 -13.56 2.97
C LYS A 71 13.12 -14.77 3.88
N SER A 72 12.48 -14.79 5.06
CA SER A 72 12.65 -15.88 6.02
C SER A 72 11.88 -17.16 5.66
N VAL A 73 10.85 -17.04 4.82
CA VAL A 73 9.95 -18.13 4.43
C VAL A 73 9.63 -18.04 2.94
N GLU A 74 9.26 -19.16 2.33
CA GLU A 74 8.79 -19.20 0.94
C GLU A 74 7.39 -18.59 0.82
N LEU A 75 7.15 -17.77 -0.20
CA LEU A 75 5.83 -17.14 -0.40
C LEU A 75 4.71 -18.15 -0.60
N SER A 76 5.01 -19.35 -1.12
CA SER A 76 4.02 -20.42 -1.27
C SER A 76 3.51 -20.96 0.06
N ASP A 77 4.35 -20.99 1.10
CA ASP A 77 3.94 -21.44 2.43
C ASP A 77 3.00 -20.43 3.08
N VAL A 78 3.32 -19.14 2.93
CA VAL A 78 2.46 -18.02 3.33
C VAL A 78 1.13 -18.06 2.56
N ALA A 79 1.17 -18.28 1.25
CA ALA A 79 -0.04 -18.37 0.42
C ALA A 79 -0.93 -19.56 0.80
N GLN A 80 -0.33 -20.71 1.09
CA GLN A 80 -1.07 -21.88 1.57
C GLN A 80 -1.74 -21.61 2.92
N GLU A 81 -1.02 -20.97 3.84
CA GLU A 81 -1.53 -20.60 5.16
C GLU A 81 -2.71 -19.61 5.07
N LEU A 82 -2.55 -18.55 4.28
CA LEU A 82 -3.58 -17.53 4.07
C LEU A 82 -4.69 -17.97 3.09
N SER A 83 -4.61 -19.19 2.53
CA SER A 83 -5.62 -19.71 1.60
C SER A 83 -7.03 -19.77 2.20
N THR A 84 -7.13 -19.87 3.53
CA THR A 84 -8.38 -19.94 4.29
C THR A 84 -8.99 -18.56 4.59
N VAL A 85 -8.22 -17.49 4.40
CA VAL A 85 -8.66 -16.11 4.64
C VAL A 85 -9.66 -15.69 3.56
N ASN A 86 -10.81 -15.19 3.99
CA ASN A 86 -11.94 -14.89 3.11
C ASN A 86 -12.25 -13.38 3.03
N PHE A 87 -11.30 -12.49 3.30
CA PHE A 87 -11.53 -11.06 3.10
C PHE A 87 -11.28 -10.65 1.65
N ILE A 88 -12.06 -9.68 1.19
CA ILE A 88 -11.87 -8.99 -0.07
C ILE A 88 -11.83 -7.48 0.15
N LEU A 89 -10.98 -6.80 -0.62
CA LEU A 89 -10.90 -5.35 -0.63
C LEU A 89 -12.11 -4.76 -1.37
N PRO A 90 -12.66 -3.64 -0.88
CA PRO A 90 -13.75 -2.97 -1.56
C PRO A 90 -13.25 -2.21 -2.78
N VAL A 91 -14.13 -2.09 -3.78
CA VAL A 91 -13.86 -1.29 -4.98
C VAL A 91 -13.62 0.17 -4.59
N GLU A 92 -12.71 0.83 -5.32
CA GLU A 92 -12.19 2.17 -5.08
C GLU A 92 -11.30 2.36 -3.83
N GLN A 93 -11.06 1.33 -3.01
CA GLN A 93 -10.07 1.45 -1.92
C GLN A 93 -8.69 1.77 -2.50
N VAL A 94 -7.96 2.64 -1.82
CA VAL A 94 -6.58 2.96 -2.15
C VAL A 94 -5.64 2.33 -1.12
N LEU A 95 -4.56 1.74 -1.64
CA LEU A 95 -3.45 1.19 -0.86
C LEU A 95 -2.13 1.78 -1.39
N PHE A 96 -1.12 1.78 -0.52
CA PHE A 96 0.20 2.34 -0.81
C PHE A 96 1.27 1.26 -0.67
N HIS A 97 2.34 1.40 -1.45
CA HIS A 97 3.49 0.50 -1.42
C HIS A 97 4.75 1.25 -1.87
N GLN A 98 5.91 0.73 -1.49
CA GLN A 98 7.20 1.20 -1.95
C GLN A 98 8.04 0.01 -2.41
N GLY A 99 8.52 0.08 -3.64
CA GLY A 99 9.22 -1.03 -4.25
C GLY A 99 9.36 -0.87 -5.76
N ASP A 100 10.29 -1.61 -6.35
CA ASP A 100 10.54 -1.53 -7.78
C ASP A 100 9.45 -2.25 -8.58
N LEU A 101 9.08 -1.69 -9.74
CA LEU A 101 8.26 -2.41 -10.72
C LEU A 101 8.99 -3.67 -11.21
N PRO A 102 8.25 -4.68 -11.72
CA PRO A 102 8.87 -5.82 -12.37
C PRO A 102 9.88 -5.37 -13.44
N PRO A 103 11.06 -6.01 -13.58
CA PRO A 103 12.12 -5.55 -14.47
C PRO A 103 11.71 -5.38 -15.95
N SER A 104 10.62 -6.01 -16.37
CA SER A 104 10.05 -5.92 -17.72
C SER A 104 9.23 -4.64 -17.97
N ILE A 105 8.92 -3.87 -16.92
CA ILE A 105 8.08 -2.68 -16.99
C ILE A 105 8.97 -1.43 -16.83
N PRO A 106 9.04 -0.55 -17.85
CA PRO A 106 9.86 0.64 -17.76
C PRO A 106 9.26 1.68 -16.80
N LEU A 107 10.11 2.41 -16.08
CA LEU A 107 9.71 3.50 -15.18
C LEU A 107 9.54 4.83 -15.93
N ASN A 108 8.70 4.85 -16.98
CA ASN A 108 8.43 6.05 -17.76
C ASN A 108 7.02 6.04 -18.36
N LYS A 109 6.63 7.12 -19.05
CA LYS A 109 5.29 7.27 -19.62
C LYS A 109 4.90 6.19 -20.64
N GLU A 110 5.85 5.42 -21.20
CA GLU A 110 5.55 4.29 -22.11
C GLU A 110 4.97 3.07 -21.38
N ALA A 111 5.05 3.03 -20.05
CA ALA A 111 4.44 1.98 -19.25
C ALA A 111 2.95 2.20 -18.97
N ILE A 112 2.40 3.38 -19.26
CA ILE A 112 0.97 3.64 -19.08
C ILE A 112 0.16 2.68 -19.96
N GLY A 113 -0.81 2.00 -19.35
CA GLY A 113 -1.63 0.96 -19.97
C GLY A 113 -1.00 -0.43 -19.96
N LYS A 114 0.28 -0.59 -19.57
CA LYS A 114 0.88 -1.92 -19.39
C LYS A 114 0.28 -2.62 -18.20
N GLU A 115 0.24 -3.93 -18.30
CA GLU A 115 -0.34 -4.81 -17.30
C GLU A 115 0.68 -5.85 -16.85
N PHE A 116 0.64 -6.22 -15.58
CA PHE A 116 1.47 -7.25 -14.98
C PHE A 116 0.69 -7.94 -13.86
N LYS A 117 1.23 -9.05 -13.34
CA LYS A 117 0.67 -9.71 -12.16
C LYS A 117 1.49 -9.35 -10.93
N LEU A 118 0.81 -9.09 -9.82
CA LEU A 118 1.48 -9.02 -8.52
C LEU A 118 2.03 -10.39 -8.12
N LEU A 119 2.95 -10.40 -7.15
CA LEU A 119 3.36 -11.61 -6.48
C LEU A 119 2.16 -12.28 -5.77
N GLU A 120 2.28 -13.56 -5.46
CA GLU A 120 1.19 -14.32 -4.82
C GLU A 120 0.85 -13.79 -3.43
N ILE A 121 1.87 -13.25 -2.75
CA ILE A 121 1.82 -12.47 -1.52
C ILE A 121 2.44 -11.12 -1.85
N PHE A 122 1.67 -10.04 -1.66
CA PHE A 122 2.14 -8.69 -1.97
C PHE A 122 1.75 -7.74 -0.84
N SER A 123 2.75 -7.26 -0.10
CA SER A 123 2.54 -6.35 1.03
C SER A 123 2.25 -4.93 0.57
N THR A 124 1.25 -4.32 1.19
CA THR A 124 0.82 -2.93 0.99
C THR A 124 0.39 -2.35 2.34
N THR A 125 0.06 -1.07 2.39
CA THR A 125 -0.44 -0.41 3.59
C THR A 125 -1.55 0.58 3.28
N LEU A 126 -2.45 0.79 4.24
CA LEU A 126 -3.40 1.90 4.22
C LEU A 126 -2.74 3.24 4.57
N ASP A 127 -1.50 3.21 5.06
CA ASP A 127 -0.79 4.36 5.60
C ASP A 127 0.28 4.89 4.61
N PRO A 128 0.07 6.08 4.01
CA PRO A 128 1.03 6.68 3.08
C PRO A 128 2.37 7.05 3.73
N TYR A 129 2.41 7.31 5.05
CA TYR A 129 3.65 7.57 5.77
C TYR A 129 4.51 6.31 5.80
N ILE A 130 3.91 5.18 6.16
CA ILE A 130 4.57 3.86 6.17
C ILE A 130 5.16 3.54 4.80
N ALA A 131 4.36 3.67 3.72
CA ALA A 131 4.81 3.47 2.34
C ALA A 131 5.87 4.48 1.83
N ASN A 132 6.38 5.37 2.67
CA ASN A 132 7.47 6.28 2.32
C ASN A 132 8.67 6.19 3.27
N VAL A 133 8.52 5.70 4.50
CA VAL A 133 9.65 5.65 5.47
C VAL A 133 10.60 4.49 5.24
N HIS A 134 10.17 3.45 4.54
CA HIS A 134 11.05 2.35 4.15
C HIS A 134 11.93 2.84 2.98
N GLU A 135 13.07 3.47 3.24
CA GLU A 135 13.94 4.09 2.20
C GLU A 135 14.62 3.09 1.23
N ASP A 136 13.99 1.94 0.98
CA ASP A 136 14.51 0.82 0.19
C ASP A 136 14.37 1.02 -1.33
N SER A 137 13.52 1.96 -1.79
CA SER A 137 13.35 2.30 -3.21
C SER A 137 12.98 3.77 -3.43
N ASP A 138 13.27 4.31 -4.62
CA ASP A 138 12.81 5.61 -5.09
C ASP A 138 11.44 5.54 -5.80
N VAL A 139 10.83 4.36 -5.84
CA VAL A 139 9.56 4.08 -6.52
C VAL A 139 8.45 3.83 -5.50
N HIS A 140 7.42 4.65 -5.54
CA HIS A 140 6.23 4.58 -4.70
C HIS A 140 5.01 4.27 -5.54
N TRP A 141 4.07 3.50 -4.99
CA TRP A 141 2.92 2.98 -5.68
C TRP A 141 1.66 3.48 -4.98
N CYS A 142 0.71 3.99 -5.77
CA CYS A 142 -0.64 4.30 -5.33
C CYS A 142 -1.59 3.38 -6.08
N ILE A 143 -2.17 2.43 -5.36
CA ILE A 143 -2.89 1.29 -5.92
C ILE A 143 -4.37 1.47 -5.62
N ARG A 144 -5.18 1.62 -6.67
CA ARG A 144 -6.64 1.68 -6.55
C ARG A 144 -7.27 0.34 -6.89
N ILE A 145 -8.13 -0.16 -6.03
CA ILE A 145 -8.85 -1.41 -6.23
C ILE A 145 -9.99 -1.20 -7.23
N LYS A 146 -10.04 -2.00 -8.29
CA LYS A 146 -11.09 -1.99 -9.32
C LYS A 146 -11.81 -3.33 -9.45
N GLY A 147 -11.16 -4.44 -9.10
CA GLY A 147 -11.79 -5.77 -9.00
C GLY A 147 -12.64 -5.89 -7.73
N ASP A 148 -13.75 -6.62 -7.82
CA ASP A 148 -14.69 -6.90 -6.72
C ASP A 148 -14.36 -8.21 -5.96
N ASN A 149 -13.21 -8.82 -6.26
CA ASN A 149 -12.79 -10.11 -5.74
C ASN A 149 -11.31 -10.13 -5.32
N ILE A 150 -10.70 -8.95 -5.11
CA ILE A 150 -9.31 -8.85 -4.68
C ILE A 150 -9.20 -9.33 -3.24
N ARG A 151 -8.66 -10.53 -3.06
CA ARG A 151 -8.47 -11.12 -1.73
C ARG A 151 -7.34 -10.44 -0.98
N CYS A 152 -7.52 -10.29 0.32
CA CYS A 152 -6.51 -9.69 1.18
C CYS A 152 -6.49 -10.32 2.58
N TYR A 153 -5.44 -9.99 3.33
CA TYR A 153 -5.33 -10.19 4.76
C TYR A 153 -4.83 -8.90 5.41
N PRO A 154 -5.71 -8.14 6.08
CA PRO A 154 -5.29 -7.02 6.92
C PRO A 154 -4.58 -7.54 8.18
N ILE A 155 -3.44 -6.92 8.53
CA ILE A 155 -2.70 -7.28 9.72
C ILE A 155 -3.19 -6.39 10.88
N PRO A 156 -3.66 -6.98 11.99
CA PRO A 156 -4.12 -6.20 13.15
C PRO A 156 -3.04 -5.24 13.67
N GLU A 157 -3.46 -4.04 14.11
CA GLU A 157 -2.56 -2.98 14.58
C GLU A 157 -1.68 -3.46 15.74
N GLN A 158 -2.26 -4.27 16.63
CA GLN A 158 -1.56 -4.86 17.78
C GLN A 158 -0.37 -5.77 17.38
N ASP A 159 -0.39 -6.30 16.16
CA ASP A 159 0.64 -7.20 15.64
C ASP A 159 1.67 -6.45 14.78
N CYS A 160 1.20 -5.45 14.02
CA CYS A 160 2.03 -4.57 13.22
C CYS A 160 1.42 -3.16 13.17
N ASN A 161 2.12 -2.17 13.72
CA ASN A 161 1.71 -0.77 13.74
C ASN A 161 1.89 -0.08 12.36
N GLU A 162 1.71 -0.81 11.27
CA GLU A 162 2.01 -0.33 9.91
C GLU A 162 0.77 -0.25 9.02
N TYR A 163 -0.41 -0.59 9.57
CA TYR A 163 -1.67 -0.71 8.82
C TYR A 163 -1.50 -1.58 7.58
N GLU A 164 -0.70 -2.63 7.72
CA GLU A 164 -0.28 -3.49 6.64
C GLU A 164 -1.46 -4.34 6.14
N VAL A 165 -1.53 -4.49 4.83
CA VAL A 165 -2.51 -5.28 4.11
C VAL A 165 -1.78 -6.14 3.09
N ILE A 166 -1.84 -7.46 3.29
CA ILE A 166 -1.28 -8.41 2.32
C ILE A 166 -2.33 -8.69 1.25
N ILE A 167 -2.02 -8.38 0.00
CA ILE A 167 -2.81 -8.75 -1.17
C ILE A 167 -2.45 -10.19 -1.58
N LEU A 168 -3.48 -10.98 -1.93
CA LEU A 168 -3.36 -12.42 -2.17
C LEU A 168 -3.72 -12.80 -3.62
N GLY A 169 -3.08 -13.85 -4.13
CA GLY A 169 -3.52 -14.56 -5.33
C GLY A 169 -3.11 -13.95 -6.67
N SER A 170 -2.08 -13.10 -6.67
CA SER A 170 -1.49 -12.50 -7.87
C SER A 170 -2.48 -11.78 -8.79
N PRO A 171 -3.28 -10.83 -8.26
CA PRO A 171 -4.21 -10.05 -9.09
C PRO A 171 -3.46 -9.24 -10.16
N LYS A 172 -4.22 -8.84 -11.18
CA LYS A 172 -3.68 -8.17 -12.35
C LYS A 172 -3.62 -6.67 -12.09
N ALA A 173 -2.42 -6.10 -12.16
CA ALA A 173 -2.18 -4.67 -12.04
C ALA A 173 -2.09 -4.02 -13.42
N ARG A 174 -2.66 -2.81 -13.56
CA ARG A 174 -2.54 -1.95 -14.74
C ARG A 174 -1.99 -0.59 -14.35
N ILE A 175 -0.97 -0.12 -15.04
CA ILE A 175 -0.41 1.23 -14.83
C ILE A 175 -1.33 2.26 -15.48
N VAL A 176 -1.79 3.24 -14.70
CA VAL A 176 -2.64 4.33 -15.19
C VAL A 176 -1.90 5.64 -15.31
N ASP A 177 -0.90 5.89 -14.49
CA ASP A 177 -0.01 7.04 -14.64
C ASP A 177 1.34 6.81 -13.96
N ILE A 178 2.35 7.57 -14.36
CA ILE A 178 3.68 7.62 -13.73
C ILE A 178 4.11 9.08 -13.61
N VAL A 179 4.43 9.52 -12.40
CA VAL A 179 4.91 10.87 -12.12
C VAL A 179 6.33 10.77 -11.57
N GLN A 180 7.29 11.36 -12.27
CA GLN A 180 8.68 11.45 -11.81
C GLN A 180 9.06 12.92 -11.64
N LYS A 181 9.51 13.29 -10.45
CA LYS A 181 9.88 14.67 -10.11
C LYS A 181 11.00 14.67 -9.08
N GLU A 182 11.74 15.77 -9.04
CA GLU A 182 12.63 16.06 -7.92
C GLU A 182 11.76 16.36 -6.69
N ARG A 183 12.05 15.69 -5.58
CA ARG A 183 11.43 15.94 -4.28
C ARG A 183 11.86 17.33 -3.79
N ASN A 184 10.92 18.04 -3.17
CA ASN A 184 11.15 19.35 -2.59
C ASN A 184 12.37 19.28 -1.64
N PRO A 185 13.37 20.14 -1.81
CA PRO A 185 14.59 20.04 -1.02
C PRO A 185 14.38 20.27 0.47
N TYR A 186 13.25 20.87 0.90
CA TYR A 186 12.92 21.10 2.30
C TYR A 186 11.86 20.13 2.83
N TYR A 187 11.71 18.97 2.18
CA TYR A 187 10.71 17.95 2.45
C TYR A 187 10.56 17.52 3.92
N VAL A 188 11.69 17.39 4.63
CA VAL A 188 11.77 17.06 6.08
C VAL A 188 12.32 18.22 6.93
N GLY A 189 12.30 19.44 6.38
CA GLY A 189 12.87 20.62 7.05
C GLY A 189 14.41 20.69 7.05
N VAL A 190 15.09 19.79 6.33
CA VAL A 190 16.54 19.80 6.07
C VAL A 190 16.74 19.86 4.56
N GLU A 191 17.69 20.68 4.10
CA GLU A 191 17.96 20.84 2.67
C GLU A 191 18.63 19.59 2.07
N TYR A 192 17.93 18.90 1.17
CA TYR A 192 18.44 17.77 0.41
C TYR A 192 18.19 17.98 -1.09
N ARG A 193 19.23 18.06 -1.92
CA ARG A 193 19.10 18.34 -3.36
C ARG A 193 19.29 17.09 -4.20
N GLY A 194 18.65 17.03 -5.36
CA GLY A 194 18.88 15.98 -6.36
C GLY A 194 18.23 14.63 -6.05
N CYS A 195 17.24 14.59 -5.16
CA CYS A 195 16.47 13.37 -4.88
C CYS A 195 15.28 13.29 -5.85
N PHE A 196 15.34 12.36 -6.81
CA PHE A 196 14.22 12.09 -7.71
C PHE A 196 13.42 10.92 -7.16
N LYS A 197 12.10 11.10 -7.11
CA LYS A 197 11.17 10.02 -6.76
C LYS A 197 10.24 9.76 -7.93
N THR A 198 9.76 8.53 -8.00
CA THR A 198 8.78 8.08 -8.98
C THR A 198 7.54 7.62 -8.25
N LEU A 199 6.39 8.18 -8.59
CA LEU A 199 5.09 7.73 -8.12
C LEU A 199 4.36 7.04 -9.28
N VAL A 200 4.01 5.78 -9.10
CA VAL A 200 3.28 4.96 -10.05
C VAL A 200 1.85 4.81 -9.57
N PHE A 201 0.90 5.17 -10.41
CA PHE A 201 -0.52 4.94 -10.15
C PHE A 201 -0.96 3.65 -10.83
N LEU A 202 -1.60 2.79 -10.06
CA LEU A 202 -2.00 1.44 -10.47
C LEU A 202 -3.49 1.24 -10.22
N GLU A 203 -4.10 0.44 -11.07
CA GLU A 203 -5.41 -0.17 -10.83
C GLU A 203 -5.27 -1.68 -10.73
N LEU A 204 -5.98 -2.29 -9.79
CA LEU A 204 -5.90 -3.72 -9.51
C LEU A 204 -7.23 -4.43 -9.81
N TYR A 205 -7.15 -5.54 -10.57
CA TYR A 205 -8.26 -6.32 -11.12
C TYR A 205 -8.13 -7.81 -10.83
#